data_AF-A0A7C2Y3X5-F1
#
_entry.id   AF-A0A7C2Y3X5-F1
#
_cell.length_a   1.000
_cell.length_b   1.000
_cell.length_c   1.000
_cell.angle_alpha   90.00
_cell.angle_beta   90.00
_cell.angle_gamma   90.00
#
_symmetry.space_group_name_H-M   'P 1'
#
loop_
_entity.id
_entity.type
_entity.pdbx_description
1 polymer ?
#
loop_
_entity_poly.entity_id
_entity_poly.type
_entity_poly.pdbx_seq_one_letter_code
_entity_poly.pdbx_strand_id
1 'polypeptide(L)' 'MSEAGDDPQVELVVDGRPLPLAPFVRQIIAATVFGLVGALKGGENAREIRLTLRRGEGAE' A
#
# COMPACT_ATOMS: atom_id res chain seq x y z
N MET A 1 -3.36 -15.88 -24.33
CA MET A 1 -4.68 -15.70 -23.69
C MET A 1 -4.43 -14.73 -22.55
N SER A 2 -5.11 -13.59 -22.55
CA SER A 2 -4.75 -12.40 -21.78
C SER A 2 -4.51 -12.68 -20.29
N GLU A 3 -3.26 -12.61 -19.85
CA GLU A 3 -2.91 -12.37 -18.46
C GLU A 3 -3.34 -10.93 -18.16
N ALA A 4 -4.62 -10.74 -17.82
CA ALA A 4 -5.01 -9.58 -17.03
C ALA A 4 -4.32 -9.78 -15.67
N GLY A 5 -3.09 -9.27 -15.59
CA GLY A 5 -2.17 -9.47 -14.49
C GLY A 5 -2.82 -9.08 -13.17
N ASP A 6 -2.51 -9.85 -12.14
CA ASP A 6 -2.87 -9.63 -10.74
C ASP A 6 -2.11 -8.41 -10.17
N ASP A 7 -2.15 -7.27 -10.89
CA ASP A 7 -1.51 -6.04 -10.48
C ASP A 7 -2.22 -5.52 -9.22
N PRO A 8 -1.48 -5.29 -8.13
CA PRO A 8 -2.08 -4.92 -6.87
C PRO A 8 -2.79 -3.57 -7.00
N GLN A 9 -4.03 -3.53 -6.53
CA GLN A 9 -4.79 -2.29 -6.46
C GLN A 9 -4.28 -1.46 -5.28
N VAL A 10 -3.76 -0.26 -5.58
CA VAL A 10 -3.26 0.70 -4.60
C VAL A 10 -3.91 2.04 -4.87
N GLU A 11 -4.50 2.60 -3.82
CA GLU A 11 -5.02 3.96 -3.77
C GLU A 11 -4.21 4.74 -2.73
N LEU A 12 -3.72 5.92 -3.11
CA LEU A 12 -3.01 6.82 -2.21
C LEU A 12 -3.80 8.11 -2.05
N VAL A 13 -4.18 8.41 -0.81
CA VAL A 13 -4.85 9.66 -0.44
C VAL A 13 -3.91 10.46 0.47
N VAL A 14 -3.51 11.64 0.02
CA VAL A 14 -2.65 12.56 0.77
C VAL A 14 -3.45 13.80 1.11
N ASP A 15 -3.61 14.07 2.41
CA ASP A 15 -4.39 15.20 2.92
C ASP A 15 -5.81 15.28 2.31
N GLY A 16 -6.48 14.12 2.24
CA GLY A 16 -7.82 13.99 1.66
C GLY A 16 -7.88 14.04 0.13
N ARG A 17 -6.74 14.16 -0.56
CA ARG A 17 -6.68 14.23 -2.03
C ARG A 17 -6.15 12.92 -2.61
N PRO A 18 -6.86 12.28 -3.56
CA PRO A 18 -6.32 11.11 -4.26
C PRO A 18 -5.17 11.52 -5.18
N LEU A 19 -4.06 10.79 -5.10
CA LEU A 19 -2.90 11.00 -5.97
C LEU A 19 -2.79 9.87 -6.99
N PRO A 20 -2.64 10.18 -8.29
CA PRO A 20 -2.39 9.16 -9.30
C PRO A 20 -1.01 8.53 -9.09
N LEU A 21 -0.95 7.21 -9.18
CA LEU A 21 0.29 6.44 -9.01
C LEU A 21 0.80 5.95 -10.36
N ALA A 22 2.08 6.23 -10.65
CA ALA A 22 2.79 5.56 -11.73
C ALA A 22 2.86 4.04 -11.47
N PRO A 23 2.90 3.18 -12.51
CA PRO A 23 2.89 1.72 -12.35
C PRO A 23 3.97 1.19 -11.42
N PHE A 24 5.20 1.69 -11.55
CA PHE A 24 6.33 1.31 -10.69
C PHE A 24 6.10 1.66 -9.21
N VAL A 25 5.55 2.86 -8.93
CA VAL A 25 5.29 3.32 -7.55
C VAL A 25 4.20 2.45 -6.90
N ARG A 26 3.17 2.10 -7.66
CA ARG A 26 2.11 1.16 -7.23
C ARG A 26 2.71 -0.18 -6.79
N GLN A 27 3.58 -0.76 -7.61
CA GLN A 27 4.23 -2.05 -7.31
C GLN A 27 5.11 -1.97 -6.06
N ILE A 28 5.92 -0.91 -5.90
CA ILE A 28 6.76 -0.74 -4.70
C ILE A 28 5.91 -0.66 -3.44
N ILE A 29 4.86 0.17 -3.43
CA ILE A 29 3.99 0.35 -2.26
C ILE A 29 3.36 -0.99 -1.89
N ALA A 30 2.78 -1.69 -2.86
CA ALA A 30 2.14 -2.98 -2.62
C ALA A 30 3.11 -4.02 -2.06
N ALA A 31 4.25 -4.24 -2.72
CA ALA A 31 5.24 -5.23 -2.29
C ALA A 31 5.77 -4.94 -0.87
N THR A 32 6.03 -3.66 -0.57
CA THR A 32 6.50 -3.24 0.75
C THR A 32 5.43 -3.47 1.82
N VAL A 33 4.20 -3.02 1.58
CA VAL A 33 3.11 -3.13 2.56
C VAL A 33 2.72 -4.59 2.81
N PHE A 34 2.61 -5.41 1.77
CA PHE A 34 2.36 -6.85 1.91
C PHE A 34 3.51 -7.54 2.65
N GLY A 35 4.77 -7.21 2.34
CA GLY A 35 5.93 -7.77 3.04
C GLY A 35 5.94 -7.42 4.53
N LEU A 36 5.68 -6.15 4.87
CA LEU A 36 5.60 -5.69 6.26
C LEU A 36 4.46 -6.38 7.03
N VAL A 37 3.26 -6.44 6.44
CA VAL A 37 2.09 -7.06 7.08
C VAL A 37 2.27 -8.58 7.19
N GLY A 38 2.85 -9.23 6.19
CA GLY A 38 3.09 -10.67 6.20
C GLY A 38 4.11 -11.12 7.27
N ALA A 39 4.96 -10.21 7.75
CA ALA A 39 5.85 -10.49 8.87
C ALA A 39 5.15 -10.39 10.25
N LEU A 40 3.93 -9.86 10.30
CA LEU A 40 3.14 -9.75 11.52
C LEU A 40 2.32 -11.03 11.74
N LYS A 41 2.25 -11.48 13.00
CA LYS A 41 1.39 -12.61 13.39
C LYS A 41 -0.07 -12.33 13.01
N GLY A 42 -0.65 -13.17 12.16
CA GLY A 42 -2.03 -13.03 11.68
C GLY A 42 -2.18 -12.14 10.44
N GLY A 43 -1.09 -11.60 9.90
CA GLY A 43 -1.08 -10.83 8.64
C GLY A 43 -0.76 -11.68 7.41
N GLU A 44 -0.54 -12.98 7.58
CA GLU A 44 -0.23 -13.90 6.49
C GLU A 44 -1.42 -13.97 5.51
N ASN A 45 -1.14 -13.85 4.21
CA ASN A 45 -2.16 -13.89 3.14
C ASN A 45 -3.24 -12.79 3.21
N ALA A 46 -2.92 -11.62 3.76
CA ALA A 46 -3.81 -10.46 3.75
C ALA A 46 -4.28 -10.13 2.32
N ARG A 47 -5.59 -9.93 2.15
CA ARG A 47 -6.21 -9.58 0.85
C ARG A 47 -6.49 -8.09 0.69
N GLU A 48 -6.77 -7.40 1.79
CA GLU A 48 -6.96 -5.95 1.86
C GLU A 48 -6.17 -5.43 3.06
N ILE A 49 -5.42 -4.35 2.86
CA ILE A 49 -4.66 -3.68 3.92
C ILE A 49 -5.07 -2.21 3.93
N ARG A 50 -5.58 -1.74 5.07
CA ARG A 50 -5.84 -0.31 5.32
C ARG A 50 -4.74 0.25 6.19
N LEU A 51 -3.86 1.06 5.61
CA LEU A 51 -2.76 1.72 6.29
C LEU A 51 -3.01 3.23 6.36
N THR A 52 -2.93 3.81 7.56
CA THR A 52 -2.98 5.25 7.75
C THR A 52 -1.70 5.71 8.43
N LEU A 53 -1.00 6.64 7.79
CA LEU A 53 0.22 7.24 8.33
C LEU A 53 -0.11 8.68 8.76
N ARG A 54 0.21 9.02 10.01
CA ARG A 54 0.12 10.38 10.52
C ARG A 54 1.52 10.82 10.92
N ARG A 55 1.95 11.98 10.46
CA ARG A 55 3.17 12.58 10.98
C ARG A 55 2.85 13.06 12.40
N GLY A 56 3.60 12.61 13.40
CA GLY A 56 3.54 13.20 14.72
C GLY A 56 3.94 14.67 14.63
N GLU A 57 3.32 15.53 15.42
CA GLU A 57 3.82 16.90 15.59
C GLU A 57 5.25 16.78 16.10
N GLY A 58 6.21 17.36 15.38
CA GLY A 58 7.58 17.38 15.84
C GLY A 58 7.59 18.04 17.21
N ALA A 59 8.17 17.38 18.20
CA ALA A 59 8.70 18.11 19.34
C ALA A 59 9.83 18.99 18.78
N GLU A 60 9.51 20.25 18.49
CA GLU A 60 10.50 21.32 18.35
C GLU A 60 11.28 21.49 19.67
#